data_AF-A0A2D9G8G6-F1
#
_entry.id   AF-A0A2D9G8G6-F1
#
_cell.length_a   1.000
_cell.length_b   1.000
_cell.length_c   1.000
_cell.angle_alpha   90.00
_cell.angle_beta   90.00
_cell.angle_gamma   90.00
#
_symmetry.space_group_name_H-M   'P 1'
#
loop_
_entity.id
_entity.type
_entity.pdbx_description
1 polymer ?
#
loop_
_entity_poly.entity_id
_entity_poly.type
_entity_poly.pdbx_seq_one_letter_code
_entity_poly.pdbx_strand_id
1 'polypeptide(L)' 'MVPRNRRASRAVSEVRNQVQRHLKVTLEEKVWIDPEVNEYIWKNGIENPPRKVRLQITRHDEEDIPIEVKLLED' A
#
# COMPACT_ATOMS: atom_id res chain seq x y z
N MET A 1 18.04 0.81 -7.79
CA MET A 1 18.31 0.48 -6.37
C MET A 1 18.04 1.74 -5.55
N VAL A 2 17.22 1.66 -4.50
CA VAL A 2 16.90 2.82 -3.64
C VAL A 2 17.88 2.86 -2.45
N PRO A 3 18.40 4.04 -2.06
CA PRO A 3 19.21 4.18 -0.85
C PRO A 3 18.51 3.61 0.38
N ARG A 4 19.29 3.10 1.35
CA ARG A 4 18.76 2.42 2.54
C ARG A 4 17.75 3.28 3.28
N ASN A 5 18.08 4.54 3.51
CA ASN A 5 17.24 5.55 4.15
C ASN A 5 15.98 5.97 3.37
N ARG A 6 15.63 5.33 2.25
CA ARG A 6 14.39 5.59 1.51
C ARG A 6 13.59 4.32 1.21
N ARG A 7 13.98 3.18 1.79
CA ARG A 7 13.36 1.88 1.50
C ARG A 7 11.92 1.80 2.00
N ALA A 8 11.65 2.21 3.24
CA ALA A 8 10.27 2.21 3.76
C ALA A 8 9.35 3.13 2.96
N SER A 9 9.79 4.36 2.67
CA SER A 9 9.05 5.29 1.81
C SER A 9 8.78 4.71 0.43
N ARG A 10 9.77 4.05 -0.19
CA ARG A 10 9.57 3.35 -1.47
C ARG A 10 8.59 2.19 -1.34
N ALA A 11 8.62 1.43 -0.25
CA ALA A 11 7.71 0.31 -0.03
C ALA A 11 6.24 0.76 0.01
N VAL A 12 5.95 1.89 0.67
CA VAL A 12 4.60 2.50 0.67
C VAL A 12 4.18 2.88 -0.76
N SER A 13 5.08 3.50 -1.54
CA SER A 13 4.80 3.80 -2.95
C SER A 13 4.58 2.52 -3.78
N GLU A 14 5.33 1.46 -3.49
CA GLU A 14 5.23 0.19 -4.19
C GLU A 14 3.88 -0.49 -3.94
N VAL A 15 3.34 -0.40 -2.72
CA VAL A 15 1.98 -0.87 -2.41
C VAL A 15 0.97 -0.18 -3.31
N ARG A 16 1.01 1.15 -3.41
CA ARG A 16 0.12 1.91 -4.29
C ARG A 16 0.25 1.49 -5.76
N ASN A 17 1.48 1.34 -6.25
CA ASN A 17 1.74 0.91 -7.63
C ASN A 17 1.22 -0.50 -7.90
N GLN A 18 1.36 -1.41 -6.95
CA GLN A 18 0.88 -2.80 -7.08
C GLN A 18 -0.64 -2.84 -7.15
N VAL A 19 -1.33 -2.07 -6.30
CA VAL A 19 -2.80 -1.92 -6.30
C VAL A 19 -3.25 -1.38 -7.65
N GLN A 20 -2.67 -0.27 -8.11
CA GLN A 20 -3.00 0.35 -9.40
C GLN A 20 -2.80 -0.61 -10.58
N ARG A 21 -1.66 -1.33 -10.60
CA ARG A 21 -1.32 -2.28 -11.67
C ARG A 21 -2.27 -3.48 -11.73
N HIS A 22 -2.57 -4.09 -10.59
CA HIS A 22 -3.31 -5.37 -10.55
C HIS A 22 -4.82 -5.19 -10.60
N LEU A 23 -5.34 -4.10 -10.03
CA LEU A 23 -6.78 -3.79 -10.07
C LEU A 23 -7.19 -2.96 -11.29
N LYS A 24 -6.23 -2.50 -12.11
CA LYS A 24 -6.46 -1.65 -13.28
C LYS A 24 -7.24 -0.39 -12.90
N VAL A 25 -6.79 0.26 -11.83
CA VAL A 25 -7.40 1.47 -11.28
C VAL A 25 -7.34 2.59 -12.33
N THR A 26 -8.46 3.26 -12.57
CA THR A 26 -8.55 4.40 -13.50
C THR A 26 -8.00 5.68 -12.86
N LEU A 27 -7.89 6.77 -13.63
CA LEU A 27 -7.41 8.06 -13.10
C LEU A 27 -8.38 8.74 -12.13
N GLU A 28 -9.65 8.33 -12.16
CA GLU A 28 -10.73 8.92 -11.35
C GLU A 28 -10.84 8.23 -9.99
N GLU A 29 -10.41 6.95 -9.91
CA GLU A 29 -10.43 6.16 -8.70
C GLU A 29 -9.29 6.52 -7.73
N LYS A 30 -9.63 6.76 -6.47
CA LYS A 30 -8.66 7.06 -5.42
C LYS A 30 -8.29 5.79 -4.66
N VAL A 31 -7.00 5.62 -4.37
CA VAL A 31 -6.50 4.54 -3.50
C VAL A 31 -6.23 5.09 -2.10
N TRP A 32 -6.99 4.62 -1.12
CA TRP A 32 -6.81 4.90 0.29
C TRP A 32 -6.07 3.74 0.96
N ILE A 33 -4.94 4.06 1.60
CA ILE A 33 -4.12 3.09 2.31
C ILE A 33 -4.31 3.34 3.78
N ASP A 34 -4.73 2.29 4.49
CA ASP A 34 -4.95 2.35 5.93
C ASP A 34 -3.65 2.72 6.67
N PRO A 35 -3.71 3.62 7.69
CA PRO A 35 -2.54 3.96 8.50
C PRO A 35 -1.81 2.76 9.09
N GLU A 36 -2.51 1.68 9.46
CA GLU A 36 -1.90 0.47 10.02
C GLU A 36 -0.95 -0.20 9.03
N VAL A 37 -1.28 -0.19 7.74
CA VAL A 37 -0.39 -0.70 6.68
C VAL A 37 0.92 0.10 6.67
N ASN A 38 0.83 1.43 6.81
CA ASN A 38 2.00 2.27 6.90
C ASN A 38 2.81 1.94 8.16
N GLU A 39 2.19 1.92 9.33
CA GLU A 39 2.88 1.56 10.58
C GLU A 39 3.58 0.20 10.49
N TYR A 40 2.92 -0.80 9.91
CA TYR A 40 3.50 -2.13 9.70
C TYR A 40 4.70 -2.11 8.75
N ILE A 41 4.67 -1.31 7.68
CA ILE A 41 5.82 -1.12 6.78
C ILE A 41 6.98 -0.46 7.53
N TRP A 42 6.69 0.50 8.40
CA TRP A 42 7.70 1.27 9.14
C TRP A 42 8.15 0.64 10.46
N LYS A 43 7.58 -0.51 10.88
CA LYS A 43 7.84 -1.14 12.20
C LYS A 43 9.31 -1.47 12.50
N ASN A 44 10.12 -1.71 11.47
CA ASN A 44 11.55 -2.04 11.57
C ASN A 44 12.45 -0.83 11.23
N GLY A 45 11.88 0.37 11.15
CA GLY A 45 12.56 1.60 10.75
C GLY A 45 12.69 1.79 9.24
N ILE A 46 13.27 2.92 8.85
CA ILE A 46 13.30 3.40 7.45
C ILE A 46 14.12 2.51 6.50
N GLU A 47 15.12 1.79 7.03
CA GLU A 47 16.06 0.99 6.23
C GLU A 47 15.61 -0.45 5.96
N ASN A 48 14.75 -0.99 6.83
CA ASN A 48 14.47 -2.42 6.90
C ASN A 48 12.97 -2.75 6.83
N PRO A 49 12.20 -2.22 5.86
CA PRO A 49 10.79 -2.58 5.75
C PRO A 49 10.61 -4.10 5.55
N PRO A 50 9.50 -4.69 6.00
CA PRO A 50 9.20 -6.10 5.79
C PRO A 50 9.31 -6.52 4.32
N ARG A 51 9.88 -7.71 4.05
CA ARG A 51 10.06 -8.21 2.66
C ARG A 51 8.74 -8.56 1.97
N LYS A 52 7.73 -8.95 2.72
CA LYS A 52 6.39 -9.33 2.24
C LYS A 52 5.35 -8.76 3.20
N VAL A 53 4.26 -8.24 2.66
CA VAL A 53 3.10 -7.76 3.39
C VAL A 53 1.87 -8.37 2.73
N ARG A 54 1.01 -9.01 3.51
CA ARG A 54 -0.29 -9.48 3.04
C ARG A 54 -1.29 -8.36 3.24
N LEU A 55 -2.00 -8.00 2.19
CA LEU A 55 -2.95 -6.90 2.18
C LEU A 55 -4.32 -7.42 1.78
N GLN A 56 -5.35 -6.92 2.45
CA GLN A 56 -6.73 -7.04 2.01
C GLN A 56 -7.07 -5.78 1.21
N ILE A 57 -7.60 -5.97 0.00
CA ILE A 57 -7.96 -4.87 -0.88
C ILE A 57 -9.43 -4.98 -1.23
N THR A 58 -10.18 -3.91 -0.96
CA THR A 58 -11.61 -3.83 -1.24
C THR A 58 -11.85 -2.74 -2.27
N ARG A 59 -12.44 -3.10 -3.40
CA ARG A 59 -12.94 -2.16 -4.41
C ARG A 59 -14.45 -2.13 -4.30
N HIS A 60 -14.99 -0.92 -4.20
CA HIS A 60 -16.42 -0.67 -4.17
C HIS A 60 -16.91 -0.34 -5.57
N ASP A 61 -18.18 -0.63 -5.86
CA ASP A 61 -18.79 -0.35 -7.17
C ASP A 61 -19.26 1.12 -7.29
N GLU A 62 -19.26 1.87 -6.18
CA GLU A 62 -19.59 3.29 -6.13
C GLU A 62 -18.35 4.14 -6.48
N GLU A 63 -18.48 5.02 -7.47
CA GLU A 63 -17.36 5.82 -8.01
C GLU A 63 -16.71 6.78 -6.98
N ASP A 64 -17.48 7.21 -5.97
CA ASP A 64 -16.99 8.14 -4.94
C ASP A 64 -16.23 7.44 -3.79
N ILE A 65 -16.30 6.11 -3.69
CA ILE A 65 -15.66 5.38 -2.59
C ILE A 65 -14.24 4.99 -3.01
N PRO A 66 -13.21 5.39 -2.23
CA PRO A 66 -11.84 5.00 -2.56
C PRO A 66 -11.63 3.49 -2.40
N ILE A 67 -10.71 2.95 -3.19
CA ILE A 67 -10.23 1.58 -3.02
C ILE A 67 -9.49 1.50 -1.69
N GLU A 68 -9.98 0.64 -0.79
CA GLU A 68 -9.43 0.46 0.54
C GLU A 68 -8.32 -0.59 0.53
N VAL A 69 -7.18 -0.27 1.16
CA VAL A 69 -6.05 -1.18 1.34
C VAL A 69 -5.78 -1.32 2.83
N LYS A 70 -6.03 -2.51 3.38
CA LYS A 70 -5.88 -2.85 4.80
C LYS A 70 -4.86 -3.97 4.98
N LEU A 71 -4.33 -4.12 6.19
CA LEU A 71 -3.56 -5.31 6.54
C LEU A 71 -4.49 -6.51 6.59
N LEU A 72 -4.03 -7.63 6.04
CA LEU A 72 -4.69 -8.90 6.28
C LEU A 72 -4.13 -9.45 7.59
N GLU A 73 -4.93 -9.45 8.65
CA GLU A 73 -4.63 -10.21 9.86
C GLU A 73 -4.74 -11.71 9.55
N ASP A 74 -3.74 -12.48 10.00
CA ASP A 74 -3.71 -13.95 9.86
C ASP A 74 -4.59 -14.62 10.93
#